data_AF-A0A4Y8CWG9-F1
#
_entry.id   AF-A0A4Y8CWG9-F1
#
_cell.length_a   1.000
_cell.length_b   1.000
_cell.length_c   1.000
_cell.angle_alpha   90.00
_cell.angle_beta   90.00
_cell.angle_gamma   90.00
#
_symmetry.space_group_name_H-M   'P 1'
#
loop_
_entity.id
_entity.type
_entity.pdbx_description
1 polymer ?
#
loop_
_entity_poly.entity_id
_entity_poly.type
_entity_poly.pdbx_seq_one_letter_code
_entity_poly.pdbx_strand_id
1 'polypeptide(L)'
;MAEPIEPPITLSTQASADLEAYNSAKVSLAEYCAKGTAEYAQKRYDDAVDHYAQAAELQAEINGEMSPENAEILFLYGRALFKVAQQQSDVLGGRAGGEKQKSKKKNGAKKVDTIAEEDETVKTEDEKKDEAGKTEAEEKADKVAEEEVAIIANGGAAKKEDSSSTNPNKPLFTFTGDENFEDSDEEEEEAEEEDEEDDPLNIAFDILDLTRVLFEKRLQADEGEGKGKETGDNPMTTHIKERLADTRDLLGEISLENERFPAAVADFKESLALKQSLFQEEDEQIAEAHYKLSLALEFASITQT
;
A
#
# COMPACT_ATOMS: atom_id res chain seq x y z
N MET A 1 50.92 -15.34 -35.44
CA MET A 1 49.73 -14.47 -35.50
C MET A 1 49.90 -13.51 -34.35
N ALA A 2 50.13 -12.22 -34.65
CA ALA A 2 50.24 -11.21 -33.61
C ALA A 2 48.81 -10.85 -33.20
N GLU A 3 48.50 -10.97 -31.91
CA GLU A 3 47.23 -10.52 -31.35
C GLU A 3 47.11 -9.00 -31.54
N PRO A 4 45.93 -8.47 -31.91
CA PRO A 4 45.74 -7.05 -32.07
C PRO A 4 45.85 -6.38 -30.69
N ILE A 5 46.84 -5.49 -30.54
CA ILE A 5 46.99 -4.64 -29.36
C ILE A 5 45.92 -3.55 -29.46
N GLU A 6 44.87 -3.67 -28.65
CA GLU A 6 43.85 -2.63 -28.53
C GLU A 6 44.49 -1.33 -27.99
N PRO A 7 44.15 -0.16 -28.55
CA PRO A 7 44.73 1.11 -28.12
C PRO A 7 44.28 1.44 -26.68
N PRO A 8 45.17 2.04 -25.85
CA PRO A 8 44.82 2.38 -24.47
C PRO A 8 43.67 3.39 -24.45
N ILE A 9 42.55 3.01 -23.83
CA ILE A 9 41.44 3.92 -23.54
C ILE A 9 41.99 5.06 -22.68
N THR A 10 41.89 6.30 -23.17
CA THR A 10 42.38 7.46 -22.43
C THR A 10 41.42 7.81 -21.29
N LEU A 11 41.94 8.29 -20.16
CA LEU A 11 41.13 8.70 -18.99
C LEU A 11 40.02 9.72 -19.36
N SER A 12 40.24 10.53 -20.39
CA SER A 12 39.26 11.48 -20.91
C SER A 12 38.11 10.81 -21.67
N THR A 13 38.36 9.70 -22.36
CA THR A 13 37.34 8.92 -23.08
C THR A 13 36.48 8.12 -22.11
N GLN A 14 37.09 7.57 -21.05
CA GLN A 14 36.36 6.91 -19.97
C GLN A 14 35.46 7.91 -19.24
N ALA A 15 35.99 9.08 -18.85
CA ALA A 15 35.22 10.11 -18.18
C ALA A 15 34.03 10.64 -19.01
N SER A 16 34.16 10.72 -20.34
CA SER A 16 33.02 11.09 -21.20
C SER A 16 31.98 9.97 -21.29
N ALA A 17 32.41 8.71 -21.35
CA ALA A 17 31.50 7.57 -21.39
C ALA A 17 30.74 7.39 -20.06
N ASP A 18 31.41 7.59 -18.92
CA ASP A 18 30.80 7.53 -17.59
C ASP A 18 29.74 8.63 -17.41
N LEU A 19 30.01 9.83 -17.93
CA LEU A 19 29.04 10.94 -17.89
C LEU A 19 27.83 10.67 -18.80
N GLU A 20 28.04 10.07 -19.96
CA GLU A 20 26.94 9.68 -20.86
C GLU A 20 26.08 8.58 -20.24
N ALA A 21 26.69 7.56 -19.63
CA ALA A 21 25.99 6.52 -18.89
C ALA A 21 25.18 7.10 -17.71
N TYR A 22 25.77 8.01 -16.94
CA TYR A 22 25.09 8.71 -15.85
C TYR A 22 23.87 9.51 -16.32
N ASN A 23 23.99 10.25 -17.42
CA ASN A 23 22.88 11.00 -17.99
C ASN A 23 21.79 10.06 -18.52
N SER A 24 22.18 8.96 -19.16
CA SER A 24 21.23 7.94 -19.62
C SER A 24 20.46 7.33 -18.45
N ALA A 25 21.16 6.95 -17.36
CA ALA A 25 20.53 6.40 -16.16
C ALA A 25 19.53 7.37 -15.53
N LYS A 26 19.85 8.68 -15.51
CA LYS A 26 18.91 9.71 -15.06
C LYS A 26 17.67 9.86 -15.94
N VAL A 27 17.82 9.72 -17.25
CA VAL A 27 16.68 9.76 -18.18
C VAL A 27 15.79 8.54 -17.97
N SER A 28 16.38 7.34 -17.89
CA SER A 28 15.65 6.10 -17.60
C SER A 28 14.94 6.16 -16.25
N LEU A 29 15.61 6.67 -15.21
CA LEU A 29 15.02 6.90 -13.89
C LEU A 29 13.76 7.78 -13.98
N ALA A 30 13.85 8.92 -14.68
CA ALA A 30 12.71 9.82 -14.86
C ALA A 30 11.56 9.16 -15.65
N GLU A 31 11.88 8.34 -16.65
CA GLU A 31 10.90 7.57 -17.42
C GLU A 31 10.16 6.56 -16.56
N TYR A 32 10.88 5.78 -15.74
CA TYR A 32 10.28 4.81 -14.83
C TYR A 32 9.40 5.48 -13.76
N CYS A 33 9.86 6.57 -13.16
CA CYS A 33 9.05 7.35 -12.23
C CYS A 33 7.75 7.87 -12.88
N ALA A 34 7.83 8.32 -14.13
CA ALA A 34 6.67 8.83 -14.86
C ALA A 34 5.67 7.70 -15.19
N LYS A 35 6.15 6.53 -15.63
CA LYS A 35 5.31 5.35 -15.88
C LYS A 35 4.63 4.86 -14.60
N GLY A 36 5.40 4.65 -13.54
CA GLY A 36 4.86 4.24 -12.24
C GLY A 36 3.82 5.24 -11.70
N THR A 37 4.04 6.54 -11.85
CA THR A 37 3.05 7.57 -11.46
C THR A 37 1.78 7.48 -12.29
N ALA A 38 1.90 7.29 -13.61
CA ALA A 38 0.76 7.19 -14.51
C ALA A 38 -0.07 5.93 -14.25
N GLU A 39 0.57 4.81 -13.94
CA GLU A 39 -0.09 3.52 -13.65
C GLU A 39 -0.72 3.51 -12.26
N TYR A 40 -0.03 4.07 -11.26
CA TYR A 40 -0.60 4.27 -9.93
C TYR A 40 -1.87 5.11 -9.99
N ALA A 41 -1.89 6.19 -10.79
CA ALA A 41 -3.07 7.01 -11.02
C ALA A 41 -4.21 6.25 -11.72
N GLN A 42 -3.89 5.25 -12.53
CA GLN A 42 -4.85 4.35 -13.18
C GLN A 42 -5.24 3.15 -12.28
N LYS A 43 -4.76 3.10 -11.03
CA LYS A 43 -4.96 2.00 -10.07
C LYS A 43 -4.40 0.66 -10.53
N ARG A 44 -3.45 0.69 -11.47
CA ARG A 44 -2.66 -0.48 -11.90
C ARG A 44 -1.45 -0.58 -10.98
N TYR A 45 -1.69 -0.98 -9.74
CA TYR A 45 -0.67 -0.89 -8.70
C TYR A 45 0.46 -1.90 -8.90
N ASP A 46 0.19 -3.10 -9.41
CA ASP A 46 1.24 -4.08 -9.74
C ASP A 46 2.23 -3.52 -10.78
N ASP A 47 1.72 -2.97 -11.89
CA ASP A 47 2.57 -2.36 -12.92
C ASP A 47 3.37 -1.16 -12.35
N ALA A 48 2.73 -0.37 -11.47
CA ALA A 48 3.40 0.74 -10.81
C ALA A 48 4.53 0.29 -9.87
N VAL A 49 4.32 -0.80 -9.13
CA VAL A 49 5.33 -1.44 -8.27
C VAL A 49 6.54 -1.84 -9.11
N ASP A 50 6.35 -2.48 -10.25
CA ASP A 50 7.45 -2.88 -11.14
C ASP A 50 8.30 -1.68 -11.60
N HIS A 51 7.64 -0.62 -12.08
CA HIS A 51 8.35 0.57 -12.53
C HIS A 51 9.01 1.35 -11.38
N TYR A 52 8.38 1.42 -10.21
CA TYR A 52 9.00 2.08 -9.05
C TYR A 52 10.16 1.26 -8.48
N ALA A 53 10.11 -0.07 -8.51
CA ALA A 53 11.23 -0.93 -8.13
C ALA A 53 12.45 -0.68 -9.02
N GLN A 54 12.26 -0.67 -10.34
CA GLN A 54 13.31 -0.35 -11.31
C GLN A 54 13.90 1.05 -11.09
N ALA A 55 13.05 2.04 -10.78
CA ALA A 55 13.50 3.37 -10.45
C ALA A 55 14.30 3.41 -9.13
N ALA A 56 13.86 2.68 -8.10
CA ALA A 56 14.54 2.62 -6.81
C ALA A 56 15.92 1.96 -6.94
N GLU A 57 16.04 0.87 -7.69
CA GLU A 57 17.31 0.20 -8.00
C GLU A 57 18.28 1.15 -8.71
N LEU A 58 17.85 1.78 -9.81
CA LEU A 58 18.67 2.76 -10.53
C LEU A 58 19.11 3.92 -9.63
N GLN A 59 18.21 4.40 -8.77
CA GLN A 59 18.55 5.50 -7.88
C GLN A 59 19.56 5.07 -6.79
N ALA A 60 19.45 3.83 -6.30
CA ALA A 60 20.43 3.23 -5.39
C ALA A 60 21.79 3.00 -6.07
N GLU A 61 21.84 2.62 -7.34
CA GLU A 61 23.09 2.53 -8.10
C GLU A 61 23.78 3.91 -8.25
N ILE A 62 22.98 4.97 -8.47
CA ILE A 62 23.51 6.32 -8.67
C ILE A 62 24.00 6.95 -7.37
N ASN A 63 23.25 6.81 -6.27
CA ASN A 63 23.50 7.53 -5.02
C ASN A 63 24.07 6.65 -3.89
N GLY A 64 23.95 5.33 -4.01
CA GLY A 64 24.10 4.37 -2.92
C GLY A 64 22.77 4.12 -2.20
N GLU A 65 22.54 2.90 -1.72
CA GLU A 65 21.27 2.46 -1.11
C GLU A 65 20.81 3.33 0.06
N MET A 66 21.75 3.78 0.91
CA MET A 66 21.45 4.54 2.14
C MET A 66 21.44 6.07 1.94
N SER A 67 21.41 6.56 0.70
CA SER A 67 21.38 7.99 0.40
C SER A 67 20.01 8.60 0.72
N PRO A 68 19.93 9.71 1.49
CA PRO A 68 18.66 10.38 1.79
C PRO A 68 17.86 10.82 0.55
N GLU A 69 18.53 11.00 -0.58
CA GLU A 69 17.95 11.34 -1.88
C GLU A 69 17.01 10.25 -2.41
N ASN A 70 17.21 8.98 -2.00
CA ASN A 70 16.39 7.85 -2.43
C ASN A 70 15.03 7.79 -1.72
N ALA A 71 14.82 8.60 -0.68
CA ALA A 71 13.60 8.53 0.14
C ALA A 71 12.31 8.72 -0.67
N GLU A 72 12.30 9.63 -1.66
CA GLU A 72 11.09 9.89 -2.45
C GLU A 72 10.69 8.70 -3.32
N ILE A 73 11.65 8.05 -3.99
CA ILE A 73 11.32 6.91 -4.85
C ILE A 73 10.90 5.69 -4.02
N LEU A 74 11.56 5.47 -2.89
CA LEU A 74 11.20 4.40 -1.96
C LEU A 74 9.81 4.64 -1.34
N PHE A 75 9.45 5.89 -1.05
CA PHE A 75 8.09 6.23 -0.61
C PHE A 75 7.04 5.84 -1.65
N LEU A 76 7.27 6.21 -2.93
CA LEU A 76 6.35 5.87 -4.01
C LEU A 76 6.22 4.35 -4.21
N TYR A 77 7.35 3.64 -4.15
CA TYR A 77 7.42 2.20 -4.24
C TYR A 77 6.67 1.51 -3.09
N GLY A 78 6.99 1.85 -1.84
CA GLY A 78 6.35 1.28 -0.66
C GLY A 78 4.86 1.57 -0.58
N ARG A 79 4.43 2.78 -0.99
CA ARG A 79 3.01 3.12 -1.09
C ARG A 79 2.29 2.31 -2.18
N ALA A 80 2.94 2.02 -3.30
CA ALA A 80 2.36 1.17 -4.35
C ALA A 80 2.22 -0.28 -3.87
N LEU A 81 3.23 -0.84 -3.22
CA LEU A 81 3.18 -2.18 -2.59
C LEU A 81 2.05 -2.28 -1.58
N PHE A 82 1.90 -1.28 -0.71
CA PHE A 82 0.81 -1.21 0.25
C PHE A 82 -0.56 -1.24 -0.43
N LYS A 83 -0.72 -0.59 -1.60
CA LYS A 83 -1.98 -0.63 -2.36
C LYS A 83 -2.23 -1.98 -3.02
N VAL A 84 -1.19 -2.68 -3.48
CA VAL A 84 -1.31 -4.08 -3.94
C VAL A 84 -1.78 -4.97 -2.79
N ALA A 85 -1.15 -4.86 -1.63
CA ALA A 85 -1.55 -5.62 -0.43
C ALA A 85 -3.02 -5.35 -0.05
N GLN A 86 -3.44 -4.08 -0.04
CA GLN A 86 -4.85 -3.72 0.23
C GLN A 86 -5.82 -4.36 -0.78
N GLN A 87 -5.48 -4.41 -2.07
CA GLN A 87 -6.33 -5.04 -3.09
C GLN A 87 -6.44 -6.55 -2.90
N GLN A 88 -5.36 -7.21 -2.47
CA GLN A 88 -5.36 -8.65 -2.22
C GLN A 88 -6.19 -9.01 -0.98
N SER A 89 -6.09 -8.21 0.09
CA SER A 89 -6.85 -8.41 1.32
C SER A 89 -8.35 -8.08 1.18
N ASP A 90 -8.72 -7.04 0.41
CA ASP A 90 -10.12 -6.64 0.20
C ASP A 90 -10.91 -7.64 -0.67
N VAL A 91 -10.26 -8.22 -1.70
CA VAL A 91 -10.90 -9.20 -2.62
C VAL A 91 -11.24 -10.53 -1.92
N LEU A 92 -10.54 -10.86 -0.83
CA LEU A 92 -10.78 -12.09 -0.08
C LEU A 92 -11.71 -11.91 1.12
N GLY A 93 -12.09 -10.67 1.49
CA GLY A 93 -13.16 -10.37 2.43
C GLY A 93 -13.22 -11.27 3.68
N GLY A 94 -12.06 -11.59 4.27
CA GLY A 94 -11.89 -12.86 4.96
C GLY A 94 -11.00 -12.86 6.20
N ARG A 95 -10.95 -11.79 7.01
CA ARG A 95 -10.64 -11.97 8.43
C ARG A 95 -11.92 -12.15 9.25
N ALA A 96 -12.61 -13.26 9.01
CA ALA A 96 -13.63 -13.79 9.90
C ALA A 96 -13.60 -15.32 9.84
N GLY A 97 -12.88 -15.93 10.78
CA GLY A 97 -12.92 -17.37 11.06
C GLY A 97 -11.95 -18.19 10.23
N GLY A 98 -10.98 -18.81 10.90
CA GLY A 98 -10.12 -19.81 10.28
C GLY A 98 -10.95 -20.97 9.74
N GLU A 99 -11.03 -21.09 8.42
CA GLU A 99 -11.44 -22.32 7.73
C GLU A 99 -10.65 -22.41 6.43
N LYS A 100 -9.64 -23.29 6.42
CA LYS A 100 -8.80 -23.66 5.27
C LYS A 100 -9.71 -24.02 4.08
N GLN A 101 -9.68 -23.24 2.99
CA GLN A 101 -10.35 -23.59 1.75
C GLN A 101 -9.58 -24.70 1.02
N LYS A 102 -10.16 -25.91 0.98
CA LYS A 102 -9.68 -27.03 0.16
C LYS A 102 -9.75 -26.68 -1.33
N SER A 103 -8.60 -26.48 -1.97
CA SER A 103 -8.50 -26.40 -3.42
C SER A 103 -8.62 -27.80 -4.04
N LYS A 104 -9.59 -27.95 -4.95
CA LYS A 104 -9.88 -29.21 -5.64
C LYS A 104 -8.97 -29.35 -6.86
N LYS A 105 -7.88 -30.11 -6.71
CA LYS A 105 -7.01 -30.59 -7.80
C LYS A 105 -7.84 -31.23 -8.93
N LYS A 106 -7.67 -30.75 -10.17
CA LYS A 106 -7.88 -31.55 -11.39
C LYS A 106 -6.54 -31.74 -12.08
N ASN A 107 -5.97 -32.93 -11.90
CA ASN A 107 -4.88 -33.43 -12.73
C ASN A 107 -5.38 -33.76 -14.14
N GLY A 108 -4.58 -33.41 -15.15
CA GLY A 108 -4.77 -33.81 -16.54
C GLY A 108 -3.53 -33.49 -17.37
N ALA A 109 -2.53 -34.36 -17.28
CA ALA A 109 -1.25 -34.24 -17.99
C ALA A 109 -1.39 -34.44 -19.52
N LYS A 110 -0.57 -33.71 -20.30
CA LYS A 110 0.61 -34.24 -21.05
C LYS A 110 0.79 -33.70 -22.50
N LYS A 111 2.02 -33.20 -22.73
CA LYS A 111 2.88 -33.17 -23.95
C LYS A 111 2.74 -32.07 -25.03
N VAL A 112 3.71 -31.15 -24.98
CA VAL A 112 4.70 -30.68 -25.99
C VAL A 112 4.56 -31.18 -27.43
N ASP A 113 4.56 -30.23 -28.39
CA ASP A 113 5.49 -30.19 -29.55
C ASP A 113 5.53 -28.82 -30.28
N THR A 114 6.73 -28.22 -30.31
CA THR A 114 7.48 -27.59 -31.43
C THR A 114 6.88 -26.45 -32.34
N ILE A 115 7.49 -25.26 -32.18
CA ILE A 115 8.03 -24.24 -33.14
C ILE A 115 7.49 -24.16 -34.59
N ALA A 116 7.07 -22.96 -35.02
CA ALA A 116 7.36 -22.36 -36.35
C ALA A 116 7.09 -20.84 -36.37
N GLU A 117 7.99 -20.08 -36.99
CA GLU A 117 8.03 -18.62 -37.15
C GLU A 117 7.30 -18.09 -38.41
N GLU A 118 7.32 -16.75 -38.53
CA GLU A 118 7.11 -15.88 -39.71
C GLU A 118 5.63 -15.62 -40.10
N ASP A 119 5.17 -14.44 -40.53
CA ASP A 119 5.82 -13.26 -41.12
C ASP A 119 4.86 -12.05 -41.09
N GLU A 120 5.45 -10.87 -41.26
CA GLU A 120 4.96 -9.54 -41.65
C GLU A 120 3.56 -9.39 -42.28
N THR A 121 2.90 -8.26 -42.02
CA THR A 121 2.81 -7.16 -43.02
C THR A 121 2.14 -5.90 -42.48
N VAL A 122 2.84 -4.79 -42.71
CA VAL A 122 2.49 -3.38 -42.52
C VAL A 122 1.52 -2.88 -43.60
N LYS A 123 0.68 -1.89 -43.26
CA LYS A 123 0.24 -0.72 -44.08
C LYS A 123 -0.54 0.23 -43.18
N THR A 124 0.02 1.37 -42.70
CA THR A 124 0.11 2.69 -43.37
C THR A 124 -1.20 3.12 -44.03
N GLU A 125 -1.89 4.15 -43.54
CA GLU A 125 -1.85 5.59 -43.96
C GLU A 125 -3.36 6.01 -43.99
N ASP A 126 -3.86 7.22 -43.77
CA ASP A 126 -3.31 8.54 -43.48
C ASP A 126 -4.47 9.43 -42.99
N GLU A 127 -4.11 10.44 -42.19
CA GLU A 127 -4.59 11.83 -42.14
C GLU A 127 -6.06 12.25 -42.43
N LYS A 128 -6.58 13.04 -41.47
CA LYS A 128 -6.83 14.52 -41.54
C LYS A 128 -8.24 15.03 -41.19
N LYS A 129 -8.25 15.95 -40.20
CA LYS A 129 -8.92 17.29 -40.15
C LYS A 129 -10.46 17.35 -40.22
N ASP A 130 -11.20 18.30 -39.66
CA ASP A 130 -11.03 19.65 -39.08
C ASP A 130 -12.07 19.77 -37.92
N GLU A 131 -11.77 20.40 -36.79
CA GLU A 131 -12.02 21.81 -36.42
C GLU A 131 -13.49 22.28 -36.32
N ALA A 132 -13.73 23.05 -35.24
CA ALA A 132 -14.76 24.06 -35.02
C ALA A 132 -16.13 23.63 -34.50
N GLY A 133 -16.39 24.04 -33.25
CA GLY A 133 -17.66 23.85 -32.56
C GLY A 133 -18.70 24.93 -32.83
N LYS A 134 -19.83 24.79 -32.13
CA LYS A 134 -20.66 25.90 -31.69
C LYS A 134 -21.58 25.48 -30.56
N THR A 135 -21.62 26.39 -29.60
CA THR A 135 -22.47 26.57 -28.43
C THR A 135 -23.96 26.68 -28.75
N GLU A 136 -24.80 26.26 -27.80
CA GLU A 136 -25.98 26.97 -27.25
C GLU A 136 -26.68 25.99 -26.27
N ALA A 137 -26.75 26.31 -24.96
CA ALA A 137 -27.90 26.95 -24.29
C ALA A 137 -29.02 25.90 -24.01
N GLU A 138 -29.66 25.76 -22.85
CA GLU A 138 -29.97 26.64 -21.72
C GLU A 138 -30.21 25.82 -20.44
N GLU A 139 -30.20 26.56 -19.33
CA GLU A 139 -30.82 26.29 -18.02
C GLU A 139 -32.06 25.39 -18.02
N LYS A 140 -32.18 24.53 -17.01
CA LYS A 140 -33.31 24.60 -16.05
C LYS A 140 -32.88 24.15 -14.66
N ALA A 141 -33.08 25.05 -13.72
CA ALA A 141 -33.04 24.81 -12.29
C ALA A 141 -34.37 24.19 -11.79
N ASP A 142 -34.19 23.42 -10.72
CA ASP A 142 -34.98 23.44 -9.47
C ASP A 142 -36.20 22.49 -9.27
N LYS A 143 -36.10 21.78 -8.13
CA LYS A 143 -37.11 21.19 -7.21
C LYS A 143 -37.92 19.97 -7.62
N VAL A 144 -37.65 18.84 -6.95
CA VAL A 144 -38.62 17.97 -6.25
C VAL A 144 -37.85 17.29 -5.09
N ALA A 145 -37.90 17.84 -3.87
CA ALA A 145 -38.83 17.50 -2.78
C ALA A 145 -38.54 16.14 -2.10
N GLU A 146 -38.11 16.25 -0.84
CA GLU A 146 -38.19 15.23 0.20
C GLU A 146 -39.61 14.63 0.27
N GLU A 147 -39.70 13.32 0.45
CA GLU A 147 -40.75 12.76 1.28
C GLU A 147 -40.24 11.49 1.99
N GLU A 148 -40.33 11.57 3.31
CA GLU A 148 -40.19 10.51 4.31
C GLU A 148 -41.22 9.41 4.08
N VAL A 149 -40.93 8.16 4.49
CA VAL A 149 -41.83 7.39 5.36
C VAL A 149 -41.00 6.45 6.24
N ALA A 150 -40.88 6.82 7.51
CA ALA A 150 -40.55 5.96 8.64
C ALA A 150 -41.84 5.30 9.18
N ILE A 151 -41.83 3.97 9.37
CA ILE A 151 -42.86 3.12 10.00
C ILE A 151 -42.08 1.90 10.55
N ILE A 152 -42.00 1.50 11.82
CA ILE A 152 -42.70 1.79 13.08
C ILE A 152 -41.71 1.55 14.23
N ALA A 153 -41.60 2.52 15.15
CA ALA A 153 -41.28 2.29 16.55
C ALA A 153 -42.34 3.03 17.38
N ASN A 154 -43.24 2.29 18.03
CA ASN A 154 -43.91 2.79 19.23
C ASN A 154 -44.44 1.63 20.08
N GLY A 155 -44.20 1.72 21.39
CA GLY A 155 -44.71 0.78 22.38
C GLY A 155 -43.98 0.84 23.72
N GLY A 156 -43.90 2.02 24.33
CA GLY A 156 -43.33 2.22 25.66
C GLY A 156 -44.28 1.92 26.84
N ALA A 157 -43.67 1.40 27.91
CA ALA A 157 -43.91 1.66 29.35
C ALA A 157 -45.15 1.11 30.11
N ALA A 158 -44.89 0.05 30.88
CA ALA A 158 -45.08 -0.15 32.35
C ALA A 158 -46.37 0.32 33.08
N LYS A 159 -47.05 -0.59 33.80
CA LYS A 159 -46.86 -0.89 35.26
C LYS A 159 -47.88 -1.90 35.86
N LYS A 160 -47.37 -2.68 36.84
CA LYS A 160 -47.99 -3.32 38.05
C LYS A 160 -48.82 -4.61 37.92
N GLU A 161 -48.30 -5.71 38.49
CA GLU A 161 -48.70 -6.40 39.76
C GLU A 161 -49.74 -7.51 39.45
N ASP A 162 -49.74 -8.75 39.97
CA ASP A 162 -49.08 -9.47 41.06
C ASP A 162 -49.31 -11.00 40.83
N SER A 163 -48.54 -11.83 41.54
CA SER A 163 -48.89 -13.16 42.07
C SER A 163 -48.71 -14.45 41.23
N SER A 164 -47.65 -15.17 41.65
CA SER A 164 -47.70 -16.54 42.18
C SER A 164 -47.55 -17.78 41.27
N SER A 165 -46.61 -18.62 41.71
CA SER A 165 -46.70 -20.08 41.83
C SER A 165 -45.78 -20.96 40.94
N THR A 166 -44.66 -21.35 41.56
CA THR A 166 -44.16 -22.74 41.75
C THR A 166 -43.84 -23.68 40.58
N ASN A 167 -42.53 -23.98 40.49
CA ASN A 167 -41.88 -25.30 40.56
C ASN A 167 -41.64 -26.18 39.30
N PRO A 168 -40.59 -27.04 39.35
CA PRO A 168 -39.67 -27.33 38.24
C PRO A 168 -39.78 -28.76 37.69
N ASN A 169 -39.34 -29.03 36.45
CA ASN A 169 -38.60 -30.25 36.07
C ASN A 169 -38.41 -30.44 34.54
N LYS A 170 -37.20 -30.92 34.21
CA LYS A 170 -36.73 -31.65 33.01
C LYS A 170 -36.14 -30.87 31.82
N PRO A 171 -34.80 -30.96 31.62
CA PRO A 171 -34.22 -30.93 30.29
C PRO A 171 -34.41 -32.31 29.63
N LEU A 172 -34.84 -32.32 28.36
CA LEU A 172 -34.96 -33.50 27.52
C LEU A 172 -34.04 -33.27 26.31
N PHE A 173 -33.24 -34.28 25.97
CA PHE A 173 -32.23 -34.37 24.90
C PHE A 173 -30.77 -34.16 25.33
N THR A 174 -30.22 -35.23 25.91
CA THR A 174 -28.80 -35.59 25.88
C THR A 174 -28.61 -36.69 24.83
N PHE A 175 -27.89 -36.40 23.74
CA PHE A 175 -27.42 -37.42 22.79
C PHE A 175 -25.98 -37.78 23.17
N THR A 176 -25.83 -38.82 24.00
CA THR A 176 -24.58 -39.55 24.16
C THR A 176 -24.47 -40.53 23.00
N GLY A 177 -23.74 -40.15 21.96
CA GLY A 177 -23.31 -41.01 20.86
C GLY A 177 -21.81 -41.23 20.98
N ASP A 178 -21.44 -42.26 21.72
CA ASP A 178 -20.11 -42.86 21.75
C ASP A 178 -19.97 -43.75 20.50
N GLU A 179 -19.28 -43.25 19.48
CA GLU A 179 -18.82 -44.04 18.34
C GLU A 179 -17.32 -43.79 18.12
N ASN A 180 -16.53 -44.58 18.86
CA ASN A 180 -15.25 -45.16 18.47
C ASN A 180 -14.73 -44.81 17.05
N PHE A 181 -13.75 -43.91 16.97
CA PHE A 181 -12.93 -43.70 15.77
C PHE A 181 -11.44 -43.89 16.13
N GLU A 182 -11.02 -45.16 16.21
CA GLU A 182 -9.62 -45.53 15.95
C GLU A 182 -9.53 -45.81 14.44
N ASP A 183 -8.82 -44.97 13.69
CA ASP A 183 -7.64 -45.40 12.92
C ASP A 183 -6.93 -44.17 12.30
N SER A 184 -5.61 -44.26 12.35
CA SER A 184 -4.56 -43.58 11.58
C SER A 184 -4.98 -42.58 10.49
N ASP A 185 -4.49 -41.35 10.63
CA ASP A 185 -3.60 -40.75 9.63
C ASP A 185 -2.84 -39.58 10.30
N GLU A 186 -1.61 -39.86 10.74
CA GLU A 186 -0.56 -38.84 10.80
C GLU A 186 -0.25 -38.44 9.34
N GLU A 187 -1.13 -37.64 8.74
CA GLU A 187 -0.69 -36.76 7.66
C GLU A 187 0.24 -35.74 8.35
N GLU A 188 1.55 -35.92 8.15
CA GLU A 188 2.49 -34.79 8.21
C GLU A 188 1.85 -33.67 7.39
N GLU A 189 1.20 -32.72 8.07
CA GLU A 189 0.98 -31.40 7.52
C GLU A 189 2.39 -30.87 7.23
N GLU A 190 2.89 -31.13 6.02
CA GLU A 190 3.78 -30.19 5.36
C GLU A 190 2.99 -28.89 5.36
N ALA A 191 3.19 -28.09 6.40
CA ALA A 191 2.93 -26.68 6.35
C ALA A 191 3.74 -26.21 5.15
N GLU A 192 3.06 -26.02 4.02
CA GLU A 192 3.52 -25.07 3.03
C GLU A 192 3.67 -23.77 3.83
N GLU A 193 4.88 -23.50 4.30
CA GLU A 193 5.32 -22.17 4.68
C GLU A 193 5.06 -21.35 3.42
N GLU A 194 3.86 -20.77 3.29
CA GLU A 194 3.70 -19.58 2.46
C GLU A 194 4.78 -18.65 2.98
N ASP A 195 5.81 -18.43 2.17
CA ASP A 195 6.95 -17.59 2.52
C ASP A 195 6.39 -16.22 2.95
N GLU A 196 6.20 -16.02 4.26
CA GLU A 196 5.68 -14.78 4.84
C GLU A 196 6.57 -13.59 4.43
N GLU A 197 7.81 -13.86 4.02
CA GLU A 197 8.78 -12.90 3.49
C GLU A 197 8.38 -12.31 2.12
N ASP A 198 7.62 -13.05 1.30
CA ASP A 198 7.14 -12.59 -0.02
C ASP A 198 5.77 -11.90 0.02
N ASP A 199 5.17 -11.74 1.21
CA ASP A 199 3.90 -11.01 1.37
C ASP A 199 4.10 -9.52 1.01
N PRO A 200 3.35 -8.97 0.02
CA PRO A 200 3.44 -7.57 -0.37
C PRO A 200 3.31 -6.59 0.80
N LEU A 201 2.58 -6.93 1.86
CA LEU A 201 2.44 -6.08 3.04
C LEU A 201 3.74 -6.00 3.87
N ASN A 202 4.47 -7.12 4.00
CA ASN A 202 5.76 -7.16 4.68
C ASN A 202 6.83 -6.42 3.87
N ILE A 203 6.87 -6.63 2.55
CA ILE A 203 7.78 -5.88 1.66
C ILE A 203 7.47 -4.37 1.75
N ALA A 204 6.19 -3.98 1.76
CA ALA A 204 5.81 -2.59 1.94
C ALA A 204 6.34 -2.00 3.26
N PHE A 205 6.26 -2.76 4.36
CA PHE A 205 6.78 -2.33 5.66
C PHE A 205 8.28 -2.06 5.61
N ASP A 206 9.07 -2.96 5.05
CA ASP A 206 10.53 -2.84 4.99
C ASP A 206 10.96 -1.62 4.15
N ILE A 207 10.33 -1.44 2.99
CA ILE A 207 10.59 -0.29 2.11
C ILE A 207 10.18 1.03 2.79
N LEU A 208 9.03 1.05 3.48
CA LEU A 208 8.55 2.25 4.18
C LEU A 208 9.37 2.57 5.44
N ASP A 209 9.88 1.57 6.15
CA ASP A 209 10.78 1.81 7.29
C ASP A 209 12.13 2.38 6.83
N LEU A 210 12.68 1.85 5.73
CA LEU A 210 13.86 2.45 5.10
C LEU A 210 13.57 3.91 4.66
N THR A 211 12.44 4.13 4.00
CA THR A 211 11.98 5.46 3.57
C THR A 211 11.95 6.45 4.73
N ARG A 212 11.33 6.06 5.85
CA ARG A 212 11.26 6.84 7.09
C ARG A 212 12.64 7.22 7.59
N VAL A 213 13.56 6.25 7.69
CA VAL A 213 14.95 6.49 8.13
C VAL A 213 15.66 7.48 7.20
N LEU A 214 15.45 7.40 5.89
CA LEU A 214 16.07 8.29 4.93
C LEU A 214 15.51 9.72 4.98
N PHE A 215 14.19 9.89 5.15
CA PHE A 215 13.60 11.22 5.38
C PHE A 215 14.06 11.84 6.70
N GLU A 216 14.15 11.07 7.79
CA GLU A 216 14.69 11.53 9.06
C GLU A 216 16.15 12.00 8.93
N LYS A 217 16.99 11.24 8.22
CA LYS A 217 18.37 11.65 7.93
C LYS A 217 18.42 12.93 7.10
N ARG A 218 17.52 13.09 6.14
CA ARG A 218 17.43 14.29 5.29
C ARG A 218 17.10 15.52 6.12
N LEU A 219 16.14 15.44 7.04
CA LEU A 219 15.81 16.53 7.96
C LEU A 219 16.98 16.90 8.87
N GLN A 220 17.70 15.91 9.40
CA GLN A 220 18.88 16.16 10.24
C GLN A 220 20.01 16.86 9.48
N ALA A 221 20.21 16.52 8.21
CA ALA A 221 21.20 17.17 7.36
C ALA A 221 20.85 18.66 7.14
N ASP A 222 19.60 18.95 6.80
CA ASP A 222 19.12 20.32 6.59
C ASP A 222 19.22 21.18 7.88
N GLU A 223 18.94 20.60 9.05
CA GLU A 223 19.09 21.27 10.35
C GLU A 223 20.57 21.54 10.73
N GLY A 224 21.48 20.66 10.33
CA GLY A 224 22.92 20.76 10.60
C GLY A 224 23.60 21.88 9.79
N GLU A 225 23.13 22.11 8.56
CA GLU A 225 23.64 23.16 7.66
C GLU A 225 23.03 24.54 7.97
N GLY A 226 21.86 24.58 8.60
CA GLY A 226 21.07 25.78 8.90
C GLY A 226 21.41 26.54 10.19
N LYS A 227 22.66 26.50 10.70
CA LYS A 227 23.06 27.23 11.93
C LYS A 227 23.06 28.78 11.84
N GLY A 228 22.38 29.36 10.86
CA GLY A 228 22.14 30.80 10.81
C GLY A 228 21.14 31.23 9.75
N LYS A 229 19.89 31.51 10.20
CA LYS A 229 18.72 32.01 9.42
C LYS A 229 18.13 30.93 8.52
N GLU A 230 16.92 30.42 8.78
CA GLU A 230 15.64 31.15 8.83
C GLU A 230 14.68 30.54 9.87
N THR A 231 13.83 31.38 10.48
CA THR A 231 12.78 30.98 11.44
C THR A 231 11.51 30.51 10.71
N GLY A 232 11.60 29.39 10.00
CA GLY A 232 10.47 28.75 9.32
C GLY A 232 10.92 27.57 8.46
N ASP A 233 10.03 26.60 8.29
CA ASP A 233 10.28 25.50 7.35
C ASP A 233 10.32 26.06 5.92
N ASN A 234 11.37 25.71 5.17
CA ASN A 234 11.41 25.99 3.75
C ASN A 234 10.51 24.97 3.00
N PRO A 235 10.11 25.23 1.74
CA PRO A 235 9.21 24.33 1.00
C PRO A 235 9.71 22.89 0.90
N MET A 236 11.03 22.69 0.90
CA MET A 236 11.62 21.35 0.85
C MET A 236 11.49 20.62 2.19
N THR A 237 11.78 21.30 3.30
CA THR A 237 11.60 20.78 4.66
C THR A 237 10.13 20.46 4.93
N THR A 238 9.21 21.34 4.50
CA THR A 238 7.76 21.09 4.55
C THR A 238 7.40 19.82 3.80
N HIS A 239 7.83 19.68 2.54
CA HIS A 239 7.57 18.49 1.72
C HIS A 239 8.14 17.21 2.35
N ILE A 240 9.35 17.27 2.92
CA ILE A 240 9.95 16.12 3.61
C ILE A 240 9.14 15.73 4.85
N LYS A 241 8.67 16.71 5.64
CA LYS A 241 7.82 16.44 6.80
C LYS A 241 6.46 15.87 6.40
N GLU A 242 5.86 16.37 5.32
CA GLU A 242 4.62 15.82 4.74
C GLU A 242 4.83 14.35 4.36
N ARG A 243 5.88 14.05 3.59
CA ARG A 243 6.22 12.67 3.20
C ARG A 243 6.53 11.76 4.39
N LEU A 244 7.23 12.27 5.40
CA LEU A 244 7.50 11.52 6.62
C LEU A 244 6.21 11.23 7.39
N ALA A 245 5.28 12.17 7.48
CA ALA A 245 3.97 11.96 8.10
C ALA A 245 3.17 10.90 7.34
N ASP A 246 3.10 10.98 6.01
CA ASP A 246 2.44 9.97 5.16
C ASP A 246 3.08 8.59 5.35
N THR A 247 4.42 8.52 5.42
CA THR A 247 5.15 7.26 5.63
C THR A 247 4.80 6.64 6.99
N ARG A 248 4.75 7.46 8.04
CA ARG A 248 4.35 7.02 9.39
C ARG A 248 2.89 6.56 9.44
N ASP A 249 1.98 7.23 8.73
CA ASP A 249 0.60 6.78 8.59
C ASP A 249 0.53 5.39 7.97
N LEU A 250 1.25 5.14 6.86
CA LEU A 250 1.27 3.84 6.21
C LEU A 250 1.86 2.75 7.12
N LEU A 251 2.96 3.02 7.81
CA LEU A 251 3.55 2.07 8.78
C LEU A 251 2.59 1.77 9.94
N GLY A 252 1.85 2.78 10.41
CA GLY A 252 0.82 2.62 11.42
C GLY A 252 -0.34 1.75 10.93
N GLU A 253 -0.80 1.94 9.70
CA GLU A 253 -1.85 1.12 9.07
C GLU A 253 -1.39 -0.34 8.87
N ILE A 254 -0.17 -0.57 8.39
CA ILE A 254 0.41 -1.91 8.29
C ILE A 254 0.50 -2.57 9.67
N SER A 255 0.93 -1.81 10.68
CA SER A 255 1.01 -2.31 12.06
C SER A 255 -0.37 -2.62 12.64
N LEU A 256 -1.41 -1.86 12.30
CA LEU A 256 -2.79 -2.17 12.68
C LEU A 256 -3.26 -3.49 12.07
N GLU A 257 -3.04 -3.67 10.76
CA GLU A 257 -3.44 -4.88 10.03
C GLU A 257 -2.79 -6.13 10.63
N ASN A 258 -1.50 -6.02 10.97
CA ASN A 258 -0.72 -7.08 11.59
C ASN A 258 -0.94 -7.20 13.12
N GLU A 259 -1.96 -6.53 13.67
CA GLU A 259 -2.29 -6.52 15.11
C GLU A 259 -1.14 -6.07 16.04
N ARG A 260 -0.15 -5.36 15.50
CA ARG A 260 0.95 -4.75 16.24
C ARG A 260 0.51 -3.39 16.79
N PHE A 261 -0.54 -3.38 17.61
CA PHE A 261 -1.20 -2.16 18.07
C PHE A 261 -0.27 -1.15 18.81
N PRO A 262 0.68 -1.57 19.67
CA PRO A 262 1.61 -0.63 20.29
C PRO A 262 2.52 0.09 19.28
N ALA A 263 2.94 -0.60 18.20
CA ALA A 263 3.73 0.00 17.13
C ALA A 263 2.87 0.99 16.33
N ALA A 264 1.64 0.59 15.97
CA ALA A 264 0.69 1.48 15.29
C ALA A 264 0.43 2.78 16.07
N VAL A 265 0.23 2.69 17.40
CA VAL A 265 0.06 3.86 18.27
C VAL A 265 1.29 4.76 18.25
N ALA A 266 2.50 4.19 18.22
CA ALA A 266 3.73 4.98 18.16
C ALA A 266 3.83 5.74 16.83
N ASP A 267 3.60 5.07 15.70
CA ASP A 267 3.68 5.69 14.37
C ASP A 267 2.61 6.76 14.16
N PHE A 268 1.35 6.51 14.53
CA PHE A 268 0.29 7.52 14.40
C PHE A 268 0.49 8.73 15.31
N LYS A 269 1.13 8.57 16.48
CA LYS A 269 1.48 9.72 17.33
C LYS A 269 2.52 10.61 16.67
N GLU A 270 3.56 10.02 16.09
CA GLU A 270 4.60 10.78 15.37
C GLU A 270 4.03 11.44 14.11
N SER A 271 3.19 10.73 13.35
CA SER A 271 2.47 11.30 12.21
C SER A 271 1.60 12.49 12.61
N LEU A 272 0.79 12.36 13.68
CA LEU A 272 -0.03 13.45 14.19
C LEU A 272 0.81 14.66 14.61
N ALA A 273 1.94 14.44 15.28
CA ALA A 273 2.84 15.52 15.69
C ALA A 273 3.41 16.28 14.48
N LEU A 274 3.80 15.56 13.43
CA LEU A 274 4.26 16.17 12.17
C LEU A 274 3.12 16.96 11.51
N LYS A 275 1.92 16.38 11.36
CA LYS A 275 0.76 17.03 10.76
C LYS A 275 0.32 18.28 11.52
N GLN A 276 0.35 18.27 12.86
CA GLN A 276 0.08 19.45 13.69
C GLN A 276 1.09 20.59 13.50
N SER A 277 2.31 20.28 13.05
CA SER A 277 3.31 21.31 12.72
C SER A 277 3.14 21.90 11.32
N LEU A 278 2.44 21.18 10.42
CA LEU A 278 2.28 21.52 9.01
C LEU A 278 0.93 22.17 8.70
N PHE A 279 -0.13 21.71 9.35
CA PHE A 279 -1.51 22.07 9.05
C PHE A 279 -2.18 22.82 10.20
N GLN A 280 -3.27 23.53 9.89
CA GLN A 280 -4.11 24.17 10.91
C GLN A 280 -5.00 23.12 11.61
N GLU A 281 -5.45 23.42 12.83
CA GLU A 281 -6.24 22.48 13.66
C GLU A 281 -7.51 21.97 12.95
N GLU A 282 -8.13 22.81 12.12
CA GLU A 282 -9.34 22.48 11.37
C GLU A 282 -9.10 21.71 10.06
N ASP A 283 -7.85 21.42 9.71
CA ASP A 283 -7.51 20.69 8.50
C ASP A 283 -7.96 19.22 8.58
N GLU A 284 -8.46 18.70 7.46
CA GLU A 284 -8.92 17.31 7.33
C GLU A 284 -7.80 16.31 7.69
N GLN A 285 -6.54 16.65 7.38
CA GLN A 285 -5.38 15.80 7.70
C GLN A 285 -5.18 15.58 9.19
N ILE A 286 -5.52 16.57 10.02
CA ILE A 286 -5.44 16.45 11.49
C ILE A 286 -6.60 15.62 12.01
N ALA A 287 -7.81 15.81 11.46
CA ALA A 287 -8.97 15.00 11.82
C ALA A 287 -8.75 13.51 11.49
N GLU A 288 -8.20 13.21 10.30
CA GLU A 288 -7.84 11.86 9.88
C GLU A 288 -6.79 11.24 10.82
N ALA A 289 -5.75 11.97 11.17
CA ALA A 289 -4.70 11.49 12.08
C ALA A 289 -5.24 11.17 13.48
N HIS A 290 -6.13 12.01 14.01
CA HIS A 290 -6.82 11.73 15.27
C HIS A 290 -7.70 10.49 15.19
N TYR A 291 -8.42 10.30 14.07
CA TYR A 291 -9.24 9.12 13.83
C TYR A 291 -8.37 7.85 13.84
N LYS A 292 -7.30 7.80 13.04
CA LYS A 292 -6.38 6.65 12.97
C LYS A 292 -5.73 6.33 14.33
N LEU A 293 -5.26 7.36 15.04
CA LEU A 293 -4.69 7.19 16.38
C LEU A 293 -5.73 6.66 17.37
N SER A 294 -6.97 7.17 17.33
CA SER A 294 -8.04 6.71 18.21
C SER A 294 -8.38 5.23 18.00
N LEU A 295 -8.42 4.80 16.73
CA LEU A 295 -8.66 3.40 16.36
C LEU A 295 -7.54 2.50 16.90
N ALA A 296 -6.28 2.91 16.75
CA ALA A 296 -5.14 2.16 17.28
C ALA A 296 -5.13 2.08 18.81
N LEU A 297 -5.51 3.17 19.50
CA LEU A 297 -5.63 3.19 20.96
C LEU A 297 -6.76 2.28 21.45
N GLU A 298 -7.88 2.22 20.73
CA GLU A 298 -8.99 1.31 21.05
C GLU A 298 -8.51 -0.15 21.03
N PHE A 299 -7.93 -0.60 19.93
CA PHE A 299 -7.41 -1.97 19.82
C PHE A 299 -6.29 -2.26 20.83
N ALA A 300 -5.38 -1.32 21.04
CA ALA A 300 -4.33 -1.46 22.05
C ALA A 300 -4.89 -1.60 23.48
N SER A 301 -6.02 -0.94 23.78
CA SER A 301 -6.65 -1.01 25.09
C SER A 301 -7.36 -2.34 25.33
N ILE A 302 -7.96 -2.92 24.28
CA ILE A 302 -8.70 -4.20 24.35
C ILE A 302 -7.72 -5.38 24.50
N THR A 303 -6.54 -5.29 23.87
CA THR A 303 -5.57 -6.39 23.87
C THR A 303 -4.63 -6.42 25.08
N GLN A 304 -4.65 -5.39 25.93
CA GLN A 304 -3.82 -5.33 27.15
C GLN A 304 -4.49 -5.93 28.40
N THR A 305 -5.72 -6.46 28.30
CA THR A 305 -6.46 -7.11 29.41
C THR A 305 -6.33 -8.61 29.39
#